data_AF-A0A443SJD4-F1
#
_entry.id   AF-A0A443SJD4-F1
#
_cell.length_a   1.000
_cell.length_b   1.000
_cell.length_c   1.000
_cell.angle_alpha   90.00
_cell.angle_beta   90.00
_cell.angle_gamma   90.00
#
_symmetry.space_group_name_H-M   'P 1'
#
loop_
_entity.id
_entity.type
_entity.pdbx_description
1 polymer ?
#
loop_
_entity_poly.entity_id
_entity_poly.type
_entity_poly.pdbx_seq_one_letter_code
_entity_poly.pdbx_strand_id
1 'polypeptide(L)'
;MGSETWLNCSYDLEDDILYSIKWYKNGIEFYRFIPSDGPKEYKLNGIYLDMSKSNYSNVYLRDTDIFSGGTFRCEVSADAPSFQTVSKEKDIIIYREYNLA
;
A
#
# COMPACT_ATOMS: atom_id res chain seq x y z
N MET A 1 15.62 -7.23 9.93
CA MET A 1 15.12 -7.44 8.57
C MET A 1 14.35 -8.73 8.62
N GLY A 2 13.07 -8.65 8.27
CA GLY A 2 12.02 -9.64 8.41
C GLY A 2 11.66 -10.23 7.06
N SER A 3 10.45 -10.75 6.90
CA SER A 3 10.01 -11.37 5.66
C SER A 3 9.49 -10.33 4.66
N GLU A 4 9.61 -10.67 3.38
CA GLU A 4 8.89 -10.00 2.30
C GLU A 4 7.37 -10.22 2.43
N THR A 5 6.57 -9.27 1.96
CA THR A 5 5.11 -9.39 1.97
C THR A 5 4.43 -8.56 0.89
N TRP A 6 3.27 -9.04 0.44
CA TRP A 6 2.37 -8.29 -0.43
C TRP A 6 1.32 -7.54 0.37
N LEU A 7 1.09 -6.29 0.01
CA LEU A 7 -0.10 -5.53 0.37
C LEU A 7 -1.03 -5.53 -0.84
N ASN A 8 -2.18 -6.19 -0.70
CA ASN A 8 -3.15 -6.31 -1.78
C ASN A 8 -4.28 -5.29 -1.62
N CYS A 9 -4.58 -4.57 -2.70
CA CYS A 9 -5.74 -3.71 -2.80
C CYS A 9 -6.63 -4.20 -3.93
N SER A 10 -7.64 -4.98 -3.56
CA SER A 10 -8.70 -5.41 -4.47
C SER A 10 -9.85 -4.42 -4.41
N TYR A 11 -10.33 -4.01 -5.58
CA TYR A 11 -11.42 -3.06 -5.73
C TYR A 11 -12.27 -3.43 -6.95
N ASP A 12 -13.52 -2.99 -6.94
CA ASP A 12 -14.44 -3.07 -8.06
C ASP A 12 -14.88 -1.63 -8.38
N LEU A 13 -14.73 -1.23 -9.64
CA LEU A 13 -15.14 0.10 -10.10
C LEU A 13 -16.53 0.09 -10.71
N GLU A 14 -17.12 -1.08 -10.93
CA GLU A 14 -18.34 -1.20 -11.75
C GLU A 14 -18.15 -0.46 -13.09
N ASP A 15 -18.89 0.63 -13.31
CA ASP A 15 -18.82 1.48 -14.51
C ASP A 15 -17.95 2.74 -14.35
N ASP A 16 -17.32 2.94 -13.19
CA ASP A 16 -16.46 4.09 -12.91
C ASP A 16 -15.05 3.96 -13.51
N ILE A 17 -14.43 5.12 -13.73
CA ILE A 17 -13.04 5.22 -14.20
C ILE A 17 -12.12 5.41 -13.00
N LEU A 18 -11.01 4.67 -12.95
CA LEU A 18 -10.03 4.86 -11.89
C LEU A 18 -9.35 6.24 -11.99
N TYR A 19 -9.45 7.04 -10.93
CA TYR A 19 -8.64 8.25 -10.79
C TYR A 19 -7.31 7.95 -10.10
N SER A 20 -7.33 7.29 -8.94
CA SER A 20 -6.10 7.00 -8.21
C SER A 20 -6.23 5.82 -7.25
N ILE A 21 -5.10 5.17 -6.97
CA ILE A 21 -4.94 4.25 -5.85
C ILE A 21 -3.82 4.78 -4.96
N LYS A 22 -4.06 4.84 -3.66
CA LYS A 22 -3.09 5.33 -2.68
C LYS A 22 -2.97 4.38 -1.52
N TRP A 23 -1.74 4.20 -1.05
CA TRP A 23 -1.42 3.44 0.13
C TRP A 23 -0.87 4.34 1.21
N TYR A 24 -1.39 4.15 2.42
CA TYR A 24 -1.00 4.87 3.62
C TYR A 24 -0.56 3.90 4.70
N LYS A 25 0.40 4.33 5.51
CA LYS A 25 0.73 3.69 6.78
C LYS A 25 0.63 4.73 7.88
N ASN A 26 -0.19 4.46 8.90
CA ASN A 26 -0.48 5.39 9.98
C ASN A 26 -0.90 6.78 9.47
N GLY A 27 -1.69 6.80 8.38
CA GLY A 27 -2.17 8.02 7.73
C GLY A 27 -1.17 8.75 6.83
N ILE A 28 0.07 8.26 6.68
CA ILE A 28 1.09 8.87 5.80
C ILE A 28 1.17 8.09 4.49
N GLU A 29 1.00 8.80 3.36
CA GLU A 29 1.10 8.25 2.01
C GLU A 29 2.52 7.75 1.76
N PHE A 30 2.66 6.49 1.32
CA PHE A 30 3.96 5.91 0.95
C PHE A 30 4.01 5.38 -0.48
N TYR A 31 2.85 5.20 -1.11
CA TYR A 31 2.75 4.77 -2.50
C TYR A 31 1.48 5.32 -3.15
N ARG A 32 1.57 5.73 -4.42
CA ARG A 32 0.43 6.17 -5.22
C ARG A 32 0.54 5.70 -6.65
N PHE A 33 -0.56 5.27 -7.22
CA PHE A 33 -0.73 5.06 -8.65
C PHE A 33 -1.81 5.99 -9.19
N ILE A 34 -1.48 6.70 -10.28
CA ILE A 34 -2.44 7.45 -11.10
C ILE A 34 -2.22 6.96 -12.54
N PRO A 35 -3.27 6.54 -13.29
CA PRO A 35 -3.10 5.97 -14.63
C PRO A 35 -2.26 6.83 -15.59
N SER A 36 -2.40 8.16 -15.53
CA SER A 36 -1.64 9.09 -16.39
C SER A 36 -0.18 9.29 -15.97
N ASP A 37 0.16 9.08 -14.70
CA ASP A 37 1.47 9.41 -14.12
C ASP A 37 2.30 8.16 -13.79
N GLY A 38 1.67 6.98 -13.79
CA GLY A 38 2.25 5.76 -13.28
C GLY A 38 2.42 5.74 -11.75
N PRO A 39 3.14 4.74 -11.23
CA PRO A 39 3.34 4.57 -9.80
C PRO A 39 4.44 5.48 -9.26
N LYS A 40 4.24 6.03 -8.05
CA LYS A 40 5.18 6.88 -7.32
C LYS A 40 5.33 6.35 -5.89
N GLU A 41 6.57 6.29 -5.41
CA GLU A 41 6.90 5.97 -4.02
C GLU A 41 7.25 7.21 -3.21
N TYR A 42 6.92 7.18 -1.92
CA TYR A 42 7.34 8.18 -0.95
C TYR A 42 8.07 7.49 0.20
N LYS A 43 9.28 7.96 0.51
CA LYS A 43 10.10 7.36 1.56
C LYS A 43 9.43 7.50 2.91
N LEU A 44 9.18 6.38 3.58
CA LEU A 44 8.60 6.31 4.91
C LEU A 44 9.34 5.25 5.74
N ASN A 45 9.59 5.52 7.02
CA ASN A 45 10.28 4.57 7.89
C ASN A 45 9.49 3.25 8.02
N GLY A 46 10.21 2.12 7.94
CA GLY A 46 9.63 0.78 7.92
C GLY A 46 8.85 0.43 6.65
N ILE A 47 9.00 1.20 5.56
CA ILE A 47 8.47 0.87 4.24
C ILE A 47 9.64 0.62 3.28
N TYR A 48 9.81 -0.63 2.86
CA TYR A 48 10.89 -1.07 1.97
C TYR A 48 10.29 -1.60 0.67
N LEU A 49 9.94 -0.70 -0.25
CA LEU A 49 9.25 -1.07 -1.49
C LEU A 49 10.17 -1.75 -2.50
N ASP A 50 9.61 -2.66 -3.29
CA ASP A 50 10.15 -3.07 -4.58
C ASP A 50 9.22 -2.58 -5.69
N MET A 51 9.59 -1.47 -6.33
CA MET A 51 8.83 -0.88 -7.43
C MET A 51 8.86 -1.74 -8.70
N SER A 52 9.81 -2.67 -8.84
CA SER A 52 9.87 -3.57 -10.00
C SER A 52 8.86 -4.71 -9.90
N LYS A 53 8.46 -5.08 -8.68
CA LYS A 53 7.41 -6.07 -8.40
C LYS A 53 6.03 -5.43 -8.17
N SER A 54 5.99 -4.23 -7.60
CA SER A 54 4.75 -3.51 -7.34
C SER A 54 4.04 -3.11 -8.63
N ASN A 55 2.71 -3.04 -8.60
CA ASN A 55 1.88 -2.68 -9.74
C ASN A 55 0.81 -1.66 -9.33
N TYR A 56 -0.11 -1.35 -10.23
CA TYR A 56 -1.11 -0.30 -10.06
C TYR A 56 -1.89 -0.35 -8.74
N SER A 57 -2.14 -1.54 -8.16
CA SER A 57 -2.90 -1.67 -6.91
C SER A 57 -2.16 -2.41 -5.79
N ASN A 58 -1.25 -3.31 -6.15
CA ASN A 58 -0.58 -4.18 -5.21
C ASN A 58 0.85 -3.74 -4.98
N VAL A 59 1.21 -3.67 -3.69
CA VAL A 59 2.49 -3.15 -3.26
C VAL A 59 3.33 -4.26 -2.64
N TYR A 60 4.57 -4.38 -3.08
CA TYR A 60 5.53 -5.34 -2.56
C TYR A 60 6.48 -4.69 -1.58
N LEU A 61 6.48 -5.19 -0.33
CA LEU A 61 7.50 -4.88 0.65
C LEU A 61 8.58 -5.96 0.55
N ARG A 62 9.78 -5.60 0.07
CA ARG A 62 10.91 -6.54 -0.07
C ARG A 62 11.49 -6.99 1.27
N ASP A 63 11.20 -6.23 2.32
CA ASP A 63 11.67 -6.46 3.67
C ASP A 63 10.71 -5.80 4.65
N THR A 64 10.74 -6.25 5.90
CA THR A 64 10.02 -5.67 7.03
C THR A 64 10.93 -5.54 8.23
N ASP A 65 10.65 -4.60 9.12
CA ASP A 65 11.35 -4.51 10.40
C ASP A 65 10.40 -4.11 11.52
N ILE A 66 10.93 -3.83 12.71
CA ILE A 66 10.10 -3.40 13.85
C ILE A 66 9.30 -2.14 13.55
N PHE A 67 9.78 -1.28 12.65
CA PHE A 67 9.09 -0.07 12.27
C PHE A 67 8.03 -0.34 11.22
N SER A 68 8.06 -1.46 10.49
CA SER A 68 7.04 -1.83 9.50
C SER A 68 5.65 -2.07 10.08
N GLY A 69 5.51 -2.27 11.39
CA GLY A 69 4.21 -2.37 12.05
C GLY A 69 3.39 -1.07 11.96
N GLY A 70 2.07 -1.20 11.97
CA GLY A 70 1.13 -0.07 11.92
C GLY A 70 -0.16 -0.37 11.18
N THR A 71 -1.01 0.64 11.04
CA THR A 71 -2.26 0.58 10.29
C THR A 71 -2.00 0.92 8.84
N PHE A 72 -2.27 -0.02 7.95
CA PHE A 72 -2.14 0.17 6.50
C PHE A 72 -3.51 0.40 5.89
N ARG A 73 -3.65 1.46 5.10
CA ARG A 73 -4.87 1.78 4.35
C ARG A 73 -4.58 1.71 2.85
N CYS A 74 -5.45 1.06 2.09
CA CYS A 74 -5.60 1.35 0.68
C CYS A 74 -6.83 2.24 0.45
N GLU A 75 -6.67 3.29 -0.35
CA GLU A 75 -7.72 4.19 -0.81
C GLU A 75 -7.80 4.13 -2.34
N VAL A 76 -9.00 3.94 -2.87
CA VAL A 76 -9.31 3.91 -4.30
C VAL A 76 -10.30 5.02 -4.59
N SER A 77 -9.95 5.89 -5.53
CA SER A 77 -10.81 6.99 -5.99
C SER A 77 -11.17 6.82 -7.45
N ALA A 78 -12.45 7.00 -7.76
CA ALA A 78 -12.99 7.10 -9.11
C ALA A 78 -12.88 8.55 -9.63
N ASP A 79 -12.87 8.69 -10.95
CA ASP A 79 -12.92 9.98 -11.66
C ASP A 79 -14.38 10.44 -11.84
N ALA A 80 -14.57 11.53 -12.58
CA ALA A 80 -15.88 11.99 -13.01
C ALA A 80 -16.66 10.86 -13.70
N PRO A 81 -17.99 10.76 -13.50
CA PRO A 81 -18.83 11.73 -12.78
C PRO A 81 -19.01 11.44 -11.28
N SER A 82 -18.67 10.23 -10.81
CA SER A 82 -19.03 9.79 -9.46
C SER A 82 -18.14 10.43 -8.39
N PHE A 83 -16.84 10.61 -8.71
CA PHE A 83 -15.80 11.03 -7.77
C PHE A 83 -15.78 10.21 -6.47
N GLN A 84 -16.27 8.97 -6.51
CA GLN A 84 -16.35 8.12 -5.33
C GLN A 84 -14.97 7.82 -4.79
N THR A 85 -14.83 7.76 -3.47
CA THR A 85 -13.59 7.32 -2.82
C THR A 85 -13.93 6.32 -1.73
N VAL A 86 -13.29 5.15 -1.80
CA VAL A 86 -13.46 4.06 -0.84
C VAL A 86 -12.13 3.66 -0.26
N SER A 87 -12.13 3.18 0.98
CA SER A 87 -10.91 2.70 1.61
C SER A 87 -11.15 1.57 2.58
N LYS A 88 -10.11 0.77 2.80
CA LYS A 88 -10.05 -0.27 3.83
C LYS A 88 -8.70 -0.21 4.53
N GLU A 89 -8.73 -0.48 5.83
CA GLU A 89 -7.55 -0.46 6.69
C GLU A 89 -7.34 -1.83 7.34
N LYS A 90 -6.07 -2.16 7.63
CA LYS A 90 -5.69 -3.35 8.38
C LYS A 90 -4.42 -3.08 9.17
N ASP A 91 -4.38 -3.58 10.40
CA ASP A 91 -3.19 -3.53 11.23
C ASP A 91 -2.22 -4.67 10.89
N ILE A 92 -0.95 -4.32 10.80
CA ILE A 92 0.16 -5.26 10.70
C ILE A 92 0.98 -5.16 11.97
N ILE A 93 1.15 -6.29 12.64
CA ILE A 93 1.98 -6.44 13.84
C ILE A 93 3.22 -7.24 13.44
N ILE A 94 4.40 -6.70 13.76
CA ILE A 94 5.68 -7.37 13.51
C ILE A 94 6.18 -7.96 14.83
N TYR A 95 6.40 -9.27 14.83
CA TYR A 95 7.00 -9.97 15.96
C TYR A 95 8.50 -10.11 15.74
N ARG A 96 9.30 -9.96 16.80
CA ARG A 96 10.70 -10.38 16.79
C ARG A 96 10.74 -11.87 17.09
N GLU A 97 11.25 -12.68 16.17
CA GLU A 97 11.66 -14.03 16.50
C GLU A 97 12.97 -13.95 17.30
N TYR A 98 12.89 -14.34 18.57
CA TYR A 98 14.07 -14.65 19.36
C TYR A 98 14.37 -16.12 19.11
N ASN A 99 15.41 -16.41 18.33
CA ASN A 99 16.00 -17.75 18.32
C ASN A 99 16.57 -18.00 19.71
N LEU A 100 15.85 -18.77 20.53
CA LEU A 100 16.47 -19.47 21.64
C LEU A 100 17.38 -20.52 21.01
N ALA A 101 18.67 -20.38 21.27
CA ALA A 101 19.74 -21.23 20.77
C ALA A 101 19.50 -22.72 21.04
#